data_AF-A0A538PYE0-F1
#
_entry.id   AF-A0A538PYE0-F1
#
_cell.length_a   1.000
_cell.length_b   1.000
_cell.length_c   1.000
_cell.angle_alpha   90.00
_cell.angle_beta   90.00
_cell.angle_gamma   90.00
#
_symmetry.space_group_name_H-M   'P 1'
#
loop_
_entity.id
_entity.type
_entity.pdbx_description
1 polymer ?
#
loop_
_entity_poly.entity_id
_entity_poly.type
_entity_poly.pdbx_seq_one_letter_code
_entity_poly.pdbx_strand_id
1 'polypeptide(L)'
;MAHVDRPASWHLLIARDGAIYQSAPVTVGTWHVGKPGLIAGRRFANVNHATVGCELENAGRLRRLGDQVYCWPYFVNPSAPAFERRPDPRCALPLDRAVATRAGLFDSFTPAQEASAAVVLRALVTRFGWTRDVCAYGHVEFDPQNREDPGPVWTLTFLPRVLDRVFGSATATPATTGIAG
;
A
#
# COMPACT_ATOMS: atom_id res chain seq x y z
N MET A 1 -15.92 17.23 11.72
CA MET A 1 -16.84 16.35 10.98
C MET A 1 -16.32 14.94 11.11
N ALA A 2 -17.09 14.02 11.70
CA ALA A 2 -16.78 12.60 11.59
C ALA A 2 -16.90 12.21 10.11
N HIS A 3 -15.86 11.59 9.55
CA HIS A 3 -15.95 11.05 8.21
C HIS A 3 -17.04 9.97 8.20
N VAL A 4 -17.96 10.03 7.24
CA VAL A 4 -18.88 8.91 7.01
C VAL A 4 -18.02 7.74 6.55
N ASP A 5 -18.09 6.61 7.27
CA ASP A 5 -17.48 5.38 6.78
C ASP A 5 -18.16 5.02 5.47
N ARG A 6 -17.37 4.94 4.40
CA ARG A 6 -17.87 4.51 3.10
C ARG A 6 -17.62 3.02 2.98
N PRO A 7 -18.60 2.22 2.53
CA PRO A 7 -18.38 0.81 2.30
C PRO A 7 -17.23 0.63 1.30
N ALA A 8 -16.29 -0.24 1.66
CA ALA A 8 -15.14 -0.59 0.84
C ALA A 8 -14.98 -2.11 0.81
N SER A 9 -14.38 -2.62 -0.26
CA SER A 9 -14.04 -4.03 -0.39
C SER A 9 -12.81 -4.21 -1.28
N TRP A 10 -12.11 -5.32 -1.08
CA TRP A 10 -10.90 -5.70 -1.79
C TRP A 10 -10.98 -7.16 -2.20
N HIS A 11 -10.14 -7.58 -3.14
CA HIS A 11 -10.08 -8.99 -3.52
C HIS A 11 -9.22 -9.78 -2.56
N LEU A 12 -8.09 -9.21 -2.16
CA LEU A 12 -7.04 -9.89 -1.39
C LEU A 12 -6.64 -9.04 -0.19
N LEU A 13 -6.34 -9.69 0.92
CA LEU A 13 -5.67 -9.11 2.09
C LEU A 13 -4.42 -9.96 2.38
N ILE A 14 -3.29 -9.30 2.60
CA ILE A 14 -2.07 -9.94 3.09
C ILE A 14 -1.81 -9.44 4.51
N ALA A 15 -2.01 -10.33 5.47
CA ALA A 15 -1.78 -10.07 6.89
C ALA A 15 -0.29 -9.91 7.20
N ARG A 16 0.02 -9.34 8.36
CA ARG A 16 1.39 -9.10 8.85
C ARG A 16 2.23 -10.36 8.95
N ASP A 17 1.62 -11.51 9.22
CA ASP A 17 2.26 -12.83 9.28
C ASP A 17 2.43 -13.48 7.90
N GLY A 18 1.96 -12.83 6.83
CA GLY A 18 1.98 -13.34 5.46
C GLY A 18 0.75 -14.17 5.08
N ALA A 19 -0.23 -14.37 5.97
CA ALA A 19 -1.45 -15.06 5.59
C ALA A 19 -2.19 -14.29 4.48
N ILE A 20 -2.61 -15.00 3.44
CA ILE A 20 -3.33 -14.45 2.29
C ILE A 20 -4.80 -14.83 2.45
N TYR A 21 -5.67 -13.81 2.52
CA TYR A 21 -7.11 -13.97 2.54
C TYR A 21 -7.69 -13.46 1.23
N GLN A 22 -8.58 -14.24 0.62
CA GLN A 22 -9.30 -13.81 -0.57
C GLN A 22 -10.77 -13.55 -0.22
N SER A 23 -11.16 -12.28 -0.22
CA SER A 23 -12.52 -11.84 0.11
C SER A 23 -13.47 -11.93 -1.09
N ALA A 24 -12.95 -11.85 -2.32
CA ALA A 24 -13.73 -11.93 -3.55
C ALA A 24 -12.92 -12.58 -4.69
N PRO A 25 -13.58 -13.20 -5.69
CA PRO A 25 -12.91 -13.62 -6.92
C PRO A 25 -12.21 -12.44 -7.62
N VAL A 26 -10.97 -12.62 -8.07
CA VAL A 26 -10.21 -11.58 -8.81
C VAL A 26 -10.76 -11.26 -10.20
N THR A 27 -11.86 -11.92 -10.58
CA THR A 27 -12.58 -11.73 -11.84
C THR A 27 -13.90 -10.97 -11.66
N VAL A 28 -14.25 -10.57 -10.44
CA VAL A 28 -15.40 -9.69 -10.17
C VAL A 28 -14.91 -8.35 -9.64
N GLY A 29 -15.70 -7.29 -9.77
CA GLY A 29 -15.33 -5.98 -9.24
C GLY A 29 -15.48 -5.92 -7.72
N THR A 30 -14.56 -5.21 -7.06
CA THR A 30 -14.67 -4.79 -5.64
C THR A 30 -14.58 -3.27 -5.52
N TRP A 31 -14.75 -2.73 -4.31
CA TRP A 31 -14.87 -1.29 -4.04
C TRP A 31 -13.66 -0.75 -3.26
N HIS A 32 -12.47 -0.72 -3.89
CA HIS A 32 -11.23 -0.31 -3.22
C HIS A 32 -10.75 1.11 -3.57
N VAL A 33 -10.85 1.57 -4.83
CA VAL A 33 -10.49 2.95 -5.22
C VAL A 33 -11.75 3.80 -5.50
N GLY A 34 -12.61 3.33 -6.40
CA GLY A 34 -13.89 3.98 -6.72
C GLY A 34 -13.77 5.32 -7.45
N LYS A 35 -12.66 5.54 -8.18
CA LYS A 35 -12.39 6.79 -8.93
C LYS A 35 -11.97 6.51 -10.38
N PRO A 36 -12.12 7.49 -11.30
CA PRO A 36 -11.51 7.44 -12.62
C PRO A 36 -9.98 7.41 -12.52
N GLY A 37 -9.31 6.90 -13.56
CA GLY A 37 -7.85 6.85 -13.58
C GLY A 37 -7.27 6.48 -14.94
N LEU A 38 -5.94 6.53 -15.03
CA LEU A 38 -5.17 6.16 -16.21
C LEU A 38 -4.32 4.93 -15.88
N ILE A 39 -4.45 3.86 -16.67
CA ILE A 39 -3.68 2.62 -16.51
C ILE A 39 -3.04 2.33 -17.86
N ALA A 40 -1.71 2.29 -17.93
CA ALA A 40 -0.95 2.11 -19.17
C ALA A 40 -1.43 2.98 -20.34
N GLY A 41 -1.70 4.27 -20.08
CA GLY A 41 -2.18 5.22 -21.11
C GLY A 41 -3.65 5.10 -21.48
N ARG A 42 -4.38 4.10 -20.97
CA ARG A 42 -5.82 3.94 -21.18
C ARG A 42 -6.60 4.55 -20.02
N ARG A 43 -7.59 5.40 -20.35
CA ARG A 43 -8.48 6.02 -19.36
C ARG A 43 -9.62 5.10 -18.98
N PHE A 44 -9.91 5.03 -17.69
CA PHE A 44 -11.04 4.31 -17.12
C PHE A 44 -11.93 5.29 -16.33
N ALA A 45 -13.24 5.20 -16.52
CA ALA A 45 -14.22 5.96 -15.73
C ALA A 45 -14.27 5.50 -14.26
N ASN A 46 -13.95 4.24 -14.01
CA ASN A 46 -13.74 3.67 -12.69
C ASN A 46 -12.65 2.60 -12.77
N VAL A 47 -11.53 2.80 -12.07
CA VAL A 47 -10.39 1.86 -12.12
C VAL A 47 -10.70 0.52 -11.47
N ASN A 48 -11.70 0.44 -10.58
CA ASN A 48 -12.11 -0.83 -9.97
C ASN A 48 -12.58 -1.87 -11.01
N HIS A 49 -12.98 -1.44 -12.21
CA HIS A 49 -13.40 -2.36 -13.28
C HIS A 49 -12.21 -3.00 -14.01
N ALA A 50 -10.99 -2.56 -13.72
CA ALA A 50 -9.78 -2.95 -14.47
C ALA A 50 -8.60 -3.27 -13.56
N THR A 51 -8.82 -3.39 -12.24
CA THR A 51 -7.76 -3.58 -11.26
C THR A 51 -8.16 -4.63 -10.23
N VAL A 52 -7.16 -5.28 -9.63
CA VAL A 52 -7.32 -6.15 -8.48
C VAL A 52 -6.83 -5.42 -7.24
N GLY A 53 -7.75 -4.94 -6.40
CA GLY A 53 -7.42 -4.40 -5.08
C GLY A 53 -6.85 -5.47 -4.14
N CYS A 54 -5.68 -5.17 -3.58
CA CYS A 54 -5.00 -5.97 -2.56
C CYS A 54 -4.67 -5.06 -1.36
N GLU A 55 -5.22 -5.39 -0.20
CA GLU A 55 -4.89 -4.76 1.07
C GLU A 55 -3.65 -5.41 1.68
N LEU A 56 -2.82 -4.59 2.32
CA LEU A 56 -1.69 -5.03 3.12
C LEU A 56 -1.94 -4.58 4.55
N GLU A 57 -2.02 -5.51 5.50
CA GLU A 57 -2.23 -5.16 6.90
C GLU A 57 -1.07 -4.28 7.40
N ASN A 58 -1.34 -2.99 7.59
CA ASN A 58 -0.36 -1.98 7.98
C ASN A 58 -1.09 -0.77 8.57
N ALA A 59 -0.47 -0.12 9.54
CA ALA A 59 -1.08 1.02 10.22
C ALA A 59 -0.87 2.37 9.51
N GLY A 60 -0.14 2.38 8.39
CA GLY A 60 0.11 3.52 7.55
C GLY A 60 0.99 4.57 8.23
N ARG A 61 0.63 5.84 8.05
CA ARG A 61 1.32 6.98 8.66
C ARG A 61 1.16 6.98 10.18
N LEU A 62 2.26 7.20 10.87
CA LEU A 62 2.35 7.21 12.32
C LEU A 62 2.65 8.60 12.86
N ARG A 63 2.19 8.86 14.09
CA ARG A 63 2.52 10.06 14.87
C ARG A 63 3.29 9.65 16.12
N ARG A 64 4.49 10.21 16.32
CA ARG A 64 5.25 10.03 17.56
C ARG A 64 4.70 10.93 18.66
N LEU A 65 4.38 10.35 19.81
CA LEU A 65 3.89 11.06 21.00
C LEU A 65 4.56 10.44 22.23
N GLY A 66 5.45 11.19 22.88
CA GLY A 66 6.25 10.67 23.99
C GLY A 66 7.20 9.56 23.55
N ASP A 67 7.11 8.41 24.21
CA ASP A 67 7.89 7.19 23.97
C ASP A 67 7.18 6.19 23.05
N GLN A 68 6.00 6.53 22.53
CA GLN A 68 5.21 5.67 21.65
C GLN A 68 4.96 6.31 20.28
N VAL A 69 4.52 5.47 19.34
CA VAL A 69 3.98 5.89 18.05
C VAL A 69 2.54 5.44 17.95
N TYR A 70 1.71 6.26 17.30
CA TYR A 70 0.28 6.00 17.17
C TYR A 70 -0.12 6.03 15.71
N CYS A 71 -0.96 5.09 15.30
CA CYS A 71 -1.65 5.15 14.02
C CYS A 71 -2.87 6.07 14.11
N TRP A 72 -3.45 6.39 12.95
CA TRP A 72 -4.73 7.08 12.93
C TRP A 72 -5.84 6.15 13.45
N PRO A 73 -6.81 6.63 14.25
CA PRO A 73 -6.96 8.00 14.73
C PRO A 73 -6.17 8.23 16.03
N TYR A 74 -5.08 8.99 15.94
CA TYR A 74 -4.32 9.45 17.12
C TYR A 74 -4.99 10.66 17.82
N PHE A 75 -6.30 10.86 17.59
CA PHE A 75 -7.06 11.99 18.12
C PHE A 75 -7.10 11.94 19.64
N VAL A 76 -6.81 13.08 20.26
CA VAL A 76 -7.01 13.32 21.68
C VAL A 76 -8.27 14.18 21.81
N ASN A 77 -9.28 13.70 22.52
CA ASN A 77 -10.48 14.52 22.78
C ASN A 77 -10.08 15.76 23.61
N PRO A 78 -10.12 16.98 23.03
CA PRO A 78 -9.65 18.18 23.72
C PRO A 78 -10.51 18.52 24.94
N SER A 79 -11.76 18.05 24.97
CA SER A 79 -12.73 18.23 26.05
C SER A 79 -12.70 17.11 27.09
N ALA A 80 -11.89 16.06 26.90
CA ALA A 80 -11.75 15.00 27.90
C ALA A 80 -11.00 15.50 29.15
N PRO A 81 -11.26 14.90 30.33
CA PRO A 81 -10.45 15.15 31.52
C PRO A 81 -8.96 14.97 31.24
N ALA A 82 -8.09 15.69 31.96
CA ALA A 82 -6.64 15.65 31.72
C ALA A 82 -6.05 14.23 31.73
N PHE A 83 -6.58 13.32 32.55
CA PHE A 83 -6.16 11.93 32.62
C PHE A 83 -6.58 11.07 31.41
N GLU A 84 -7.53 11.54 30.60
CA GLU A 84 -8.02 10.92 29.36
C GLU A 84 -7.54 11.66 28.10
N ARG A 85 -6.81 12.77 28.23
CA ARG A 85 -6.20 13.51 27.11
C ARG A 85 -4.94 12.82 26.57
N ARG A 86 -5.08 11.54 26.22
CA ARG A 86 -4.09 10.74 25.51
C ARG A 86 -4.76 10.05 24.32
N PRO A 87 -4.03 9.75 23.23
CA PRO A 87 -4.58 8.94 22.16
C PRO A 87 -4.97 7.55 22.68
N ASP A 88 -5.90 6.89 21.99
CA ASP A 88 -6.33 5.55 22.36
C ASP A 88 -5.12 4.59 22.40
N PRO A 89 -4.83 3.94 23.54
CA PRO A 89 -3.73 2.99 23.63
C PRO A 89 -3.81 1.83 22.62
N ARG A 90 -5.01 1.51 22.10
CA ARG A 90 -5.19 0.50 21.05
C ARG A 90 -4.63 0.95 19.69
N CYS A 91 -4.45 2.25 19.51
CA CYS A 91 -3.79 2.82 18.35
C CYS A 91 -2.28 2.96 18.55
N ALA A 92 -1.73 2.59 19.72
CA ALA A 92 -0.30 2.61 19.98
C ALA A 92 0.39 1.42 19.30
N LEU A 93 1.58 1.66 18.75
CA LEU A 93 2.43 0.66 18.16
C LEU A 93 3.82 0.67 18.82
N PRO A 94 4.49 -0.49 18.89
CA PRO A 94 5.91 -0.57 19.19
C PRO A 94 6.75 0.37 18.32
N LEU A 95 7.76 1.03 18.90
CA LEU A 95 8.63 1.97 18.18
C LEU A 95 9.44 1.31 17.06
N ASP A 96 9.80 0.04 17.21
CA ASP A 96 10.56 -0.73 16.21
C ASP A 96 9.76 -0.98 14.93
N ARG A 97 8.44 -0.84 14.97
CA ARG A 97 7.60 -0.84 13.78
C ARG A 97 7.71 0.44 12.97
N ALA A 98 8.22 1.53 13.55
CA ALA A 98 8.21 2.84 12.93
C ALA A 98 9.44 3.08 12.05
N VAL A 99 9.21 3.38 10.78
CA VAL A 99 10.25 3.70 9.79
C VAL A 99 10.20 5.19 9.46
N ALA A 100 11.30 5.88 9.70
CA ALA A 100 11.45 7.28 9.32
C ALA A 100 11.69 7.40 7.81
N THR A 101 10.92 8.26 7.15
CA THR A 101 11.05 8.58 5.73
C THR A 101 11.07 10.09 5.54
N ARG A 102 11.40 10.57 4.33
CA ARG A 102 11.32 12.00 4.01
C ARG A 102 9.91 12.57 4.16
N ALA A 103 8.88 11.74 4.00
CA ALA A 103 7.48 12.14 4.11
C ALA A 103 6.96 12.07 5.56
N GLY A 104 7.72 11.55 6.50
CA GLY A 104 7.33 11.36 7.90
C GLY A 104 7.54 9.92 8.37
N LEU A 105 6.87 9.57 9.47
CA LEU A 105 6.98 8.27 10.13
C LEU A 105 5.87 7.33 9.66
N PHE A 106 6.21 6.09 9.32
CA PHE A 106 5.28 5.10 8.79
C PHE A 106 5.48 3.73 9.45
N ASP A 107 4.45 2.91 9.50
CA ASP A 107 4.54 1.53 9.95
C ASP A 107 5.28 0.66 8.90
N SER A 108 6.17 -0.18 9.40
CA SER A 108 6.94 -1.15 8.61
C SER A 108 6.06 -2.26 8.04
N PHE A 109 6.52 -2.87 6.96
CA PHE A 109 5.99 -4.13 6.46
C PHE A 109 6.92 -5.28 6.85
N THR A 110 6.41 -6.50 6.84
CA THR A 110 7.19 -7.69 7.24
C THR A 110 7.78 -8.42 6.04
N PRO A 111 8.86 -9.20 6.23
CA PRO A 111 9.36 -10.11 5.19
C PRO A 111 8.30 -11.12 4.71
N ALA A 112 7.40 -11.55 5.61
CA ALA A 112 6.33 -12.48 5.27
C ALA A 112 5.29 -11.84 4.33
N GLN A 113 4.96 -10.56 4.53
CA GLN A 113 4.14 -9.79 3.59
C GLN A 113 4.82 -9.65 2.23
N GLU A 114 6.13 -9.33 2.19
CA GLU A 114 6.90 -9.23 0.94
C GLU A 114 6.85 -10.55 0.15
N ALA A 115 7.14 -11.68 0.82
CA ALA A 115 7.14 -13.00 0.21
C ALA A 115 5.75 -13.37 -0.35
N SER A 116 4.69 -13.10 0.42
CA SER A 116 3.32 -13.42 0.04
C SER A 116 2.82 -12.54 -1.10
N ALA A 117 3.17 -11.24 -1.09
CA ALA A 117 2.88 -10.34 -2.19
C ALA A 117 3.54 -10.80 -3.49
N ALA A 118 4.78 -11.31 -3.44
CA ALA A 118 5.43 -11.88 -4.62
C ALA A 118 4.76 -13.17 -5.13
N VAL A 119 4.25 -14.02 -4.23
CA VAL A 119 3.48 -15.22 -4.61
C VAL A 119 2.17 -14.84 -5.28
N VAL A 120 1.40 -13.94 -4.65
CA VAL A 120 0.13 -13.41 -5.18
C VAL A 120 0.36 -12.76 -6.54
N LEU A 121 1.33 -11.84 -6.63
CA LEU A 121 1.59 -11.12 -7.87
C LEU A 121 2.01 -12.07 -8.99
N ARG A 122 2.85 -13.08 -8.71
CA ARG A 122 3.22 -14.09 -9.69
C ARG A 122 2.00 -14.84 -10.22
N ALA A 123 1.10 -15.27 -9.34
CA ALA A 123 -0.12 -15.97 -9.75
C ALA A 123 -1.01 -15.10 -10.65
N LEU A 124 -1.18 -13.82 -10.30
CA LEU A 124 -1.94 -12.86 -11.10
C LEU A 124 -1.29 -12.61 -12.48
N VAL A 125 0.03 -12.40 -12.50
CA VAL A 125 0.79 -12.21 -13.74
C VAL A 125 0.71 -13.44 -14.63
N THR A 126 0.86 -14.64 -14.08
CA THR A 126 0.70 -15.90 -14.83
C THR A 126 -0.71 -16.03 -15.41
N ARG A 127 -1.74 -15.63 -14.67
CA ARG A 127 -3.14 -15.75 -15.10
C ARG A 127 -3.55 -14.72 -16.15
N PHE A 128 -3.07 -13.49 -16.04
CA PHE A 128 -3.57 -12.35 -16.81
C PHE A 128 -2.55 -11.74 -17.78
N GLY A 129 -1.28 -12.19 -17.75
CA GLY A 129 -0.23 -11.70 -18.65
C GLY A 129 0.15 -10.23 -18.39
N TRP A 130 0.01 -9.75 -17.15
CA TRP A 130 0.32 -8.37 -16.81
C TRP A 130 1.82 -8.05 -16.91
N THR A 131 2.13 -6.84 -17.36
CA THR A 131 3.50 -6.33 -17.39
C THR A 131 3.90 -5.76 -16.03
N ARG A 132 5.21 -5.57 -15.85
CA ARG A 132 5.77 -5.01 -14.62
C ARG A 132 5.17 -3.65 -14.26
N ASP A 133 5.06 -2.75 -15.24
CA ASP A 133 4.63 -1.37 -15.00
C ASP A 133 3.17 -1.27 -14.52
N VAL A 134 2.28 -2.13 -15.01
CA VAL A 134 0.87 -2.12 -14.57
C VAL A 134 0.66 -2.74 -13.20
N CYS A 135 1.67 -3.42 -12.65
CA CYS A 135 1.64 -4.01 -11.33
C CYS A 135 2.16 -3.06 -10.23
N ALA A 136 2.55 -1.84 -10.59
CA ALA A 136 3.20 -0.89 -9.67
C ALA A 136 2.26 0.20 -9.13
N TYR A 137 0.97 0.18 -9.48
CA TYR A 137 0.00 1.16 -8.98
C TYR A 137 -0.38 0.89 -7.52
N GLY A 138 -0.27 1.92 -6.68
CA GLY A 138 -0.94 2.03 -5.40
C GLY A 138 -2.20 2.89 -5.48
N HIS A 139 -2.83 3.12 -4.33
CA HIS A 139 -4.05 3.93 -4.27
C HIS A 139 -3.74 5.42 -4.47
N VAL A 140 -2.61 5.88 -3.95
CA VAL A 140 -2.13 7.26 -4.09
C VAL A 140 -1.95 7.68 -5.55
N GLU A 141 -1.64 6.77 -6.48
CA GLU A 141 -1.55 7.06 -7.91
C GLU A 141 -2.91 7.43 -8.54
N PHE A 142 -4.03 6.99 -7.95
CA PHE A 142 -5.37 7.30 -8.42
C PHE A 142 -6.09 8.38 -7.59
N ASP A 143 -5.67 8.60 -6.34
CA ASP A 143 -6.28 9.58 -5.44
C ASP A 143 -5.28 10.30 -4.52
N PRO A 144 -4.30 11.03 -5.07
CA PRO A 144 -3.19 11.60 -4.29
C PRO A 144 -3.61 12.67 -3.29
N GLN A 145 -4.83 13.22 -3.43
CA GLN A 145 -5.36 14.26 -2.54
C GLN A 145 -5.94 13.69 -1.26
N ASN A 146 -6.40 12.44 -1.27
CA ASN A 146 -7.13 11.84 -0.13
C ASN A 146 -6.53 10.52 0.35
N ARG A 147 -5.59 9.95 -0.41
CA ARG A 147 -4.97 8.66 -0.15
C ARG A 147 -3.47 8.79 -0.13
N GLU A 148 -2.86 7.96 0.69
CA GLU A 148 -1.41 7.89 0.86
C GLU A 148 -0.91 6.45 0.76
N ASP A 149 -1.80 5.47 0.90
CA ASP A 149 -1.50 4.06 0.80
C ASP A 149 -1.02 3.66 -0.61
N PRO A 150 -0.03 2.74 -0.68
CA PRO A 150 0.56 1.98 0.43
C PRO A 150 1.71 2.70 1.18
N GLY A 151 2.00 3.96 0.85
CA GLY A 151 3.00 4.79 1.51
C GLY A 151 4.44 4.53 1.06
N PRO A 152 5.37 5.42 1.42
CA PRO A 152 6.75 5.41 0.92
C PRO A 152 7.54 4.18 1.36
N VAL A 153 7.22 3.57 2.49
CA VAL A 153 7.91 2.35 2.94
C VAL A 153 7.65 1.21 1.96
N TRP A 154 6.38 1.00 1.56
CA TRP A 154 6.06 -0.01 0.56
C TRP A 154 6.61 0.38 -0.81
N THR A 155 6.23 1.56 -1.31
CA THR A 155 6.51 2.00 -2.68
C THR A 155 8.01 2.06 -2.99
N LEU A 156 8.84 2.50 -2.04
CA LEU A 156 10.27 2.69 -2.27
C LEU A 156 11.13 1.50 -1.86
N THR A 157 10.62 0.57 -1.03
CA THR A 157 11.43 -0.52 -0.48
C THR A 157 10.90 -1.90 -0.83
N PHE A 158 9.63 -2.19 -0.52
CA PHE A 158 9.06 -3.53 -0.67
C PHE A 158 8.60 -3.79 -2.10
N LEU A 159 7.87 -2.84 -2.71
CA LEU A 159 7.34 -3.00 -4.07
C LEU A 159 8.45 -3.27 -5.11
N PRO A 160 9.59 -2.55 -5.15
CA PRO A 160 10.66 -2.85 -6.08
C PRO A 160 11.20 -4.28 -5.94
N ARG A 161 11.36 -4.77 -4.70
CA ARG A 161 11.82 -6.14 -4.42
C ARG A 161 10.81 -7.19 -4.84
N VAL A 162 9.52 -6.94 -4.59
CA VAL A 162 8.42 -7.81 -5.05
C VAL A 162 8.42 -7.89 -6.57
N LEU A 163 8.51 -6.74 -7.26
CA LEU A 163 8.56 -6.69 -8.72
C LEU A 163 9.81 -7.40 -9.27
N ASP A 164 10.98 -7.19 -8.66
CA ASP A 164 12.22 -7.89 -9.04
C ASP A 164 12.12 -9.39 -8.87
N ARG A 165 11.48 -9.85 -7.80
CA ARG A 165 11.26 -11.28 -7.56
C ARG A 165 10.33 -11.89 -8.62
N VAL A 166 9.35 -11.15 -9.13
CA VAL A 166 8.38 -11.65 -10.13
C VAL A 166 8.91 -11.56 -11.56
N PHE A 167 9.50 -10.43 -11.93
CA PHE A 167 9.89 -10.11 -13.30
C PHE A 167 11.40 -10.17 -13.57
N GLY A 168 12.22 -10.41 -12.54
CA GLY A 168 13.67 -10.23 -12.60
C GLY A 168 14.08 -8.79 -12.31
N SER A 169 15.34 -8.59 -11.89
CA SER A 169 15.89 -7.25 -11.70
C SER A 169 15.89 -6.50 -13.03
N ALA A 170 15.40 -5.26 -13.02
CA ALA A 170 15.59 -4.37 -14.15
C ALA A 170 17.09 -4.08 -14.28
N THR A 171 17.82 -4.84 -15.10
CA THR A 171 19.18 -4.47 -15.47
C THR A 171 19.12 -3.10 -16.12
N ALA A 172 19.82 -2.12 -15.55
CA ALA A 172 20.12 -0.89 -16.27
C ALA A 172 20.77 -1.30 -17.58
N THR A 173 20.11 -1.03 -18.71
CA THR A 173 20.72 -1.18 -20.03
C THR A 173 22.06 -0.46 -20.00
N PRO A 174 23.20 -1.12 -20.25
CA PRO A 174 24.45 -0.39 -20.39
C PRO A 174 24.28 0.56 -21.56
N ALA A 175 24.50 1.85 -21.31
CA ALA A 175 24.50 2.85 -22.36
C ALA A 175 25.46 2.39 -23.45
N THR A 176 24.93 2.08 -24.64
CA THR A 176 25.74 1.80 -25.82
C THR A 176 26.54 3.06 -26.10
N THR A 177 27.83 3.05 -25.73
CA THR A 177 28.79 4.05 -26.17
C THR A 177 28.88 3.93 -27.69
N GLY A 178 28.19 4.84 -28.39
CA GLY A 178 28.36 5.03 -29.81
C GLY A 178 29.81 5.43 -30.07
N ILE A 179 30.57 4.51 -30.67
CA ILE A 179 31.85 4.84 -31.28
C ILE A 179 31.50 5.58 -32.57
N ALA A 180 31.83 6.87 -32.60
CA ALA A 180 31.80 7.66 -33.82
C ALA A 180 32.82 7.08 -34.81
N GLY A 181 32.34 6.81 -36.03
CA GLY A 181 33.12 6.61 -37.24
C GLY A 181 32.63 7.56 -38.32
#